data_AF-A0A0U3DDI9-F1
#
_entry.id   AF-A0A0U3DDI9-F1
#
_cell.length_a   1.000
_cell.length_b   1.000
_cell.length_c   1.000
_cell.angle_alpha   90.00
_cell.angle_beta   90.00
_cell.angle_gamma   90.00
#
_symmetry.space_group_name_H-M   'P 1'
#
loop_
_entity.id
_entity.type
_entity.pdbx_description
1 polymer ?
#
loop_
_entity_poly.entity_id
_entity_poly.type
_entity_poly.pdbx_seq_one_letter_code
_entity_poly.pdbx_strand_id
1 'polypeptide(L)'
;MPITDTDRRRWQYAAINVLSTITEADLSPITWRVATTAQLQGEPPSGTRPERLAALTAWADHLGIELTARPDSDGEVTYHGRTERTAKNGKSVTVSLYLRSWPDES
;
A
#
# COMPACT_ATOMS: atom_id res chain seq x y z
N MET A 1 19.73 11.86 15.11
CA MET A 1 20.86 11.17 14.44
C MET A 1 20.54 11.07 12.96
N PRO A 2 21.52 11.24 12.06
CA PRO A 2 21.28 11.05 10.62
C PRO A 2 20.98 9.57 10.32
N ILE A 3 20.07 9.32 9.38
CA ILE A 3 19.78 7.98 8.86
C ILE A 3 21.00 7.49 8.09
N THR A 4 21.55 6.33 8.48
CA THR A 4 22.69 5.74 7.78
C THR A 4 22.25 4.85 6.62
N ASP A 5 23.15 4.55 5.68
CA ASP A 5 22.86 3.57 4.62
C ASP A 5 22.61 2.16 5.17
N THR A 6 23.22 1.83 6.31
CA THR A 6 22.95 0.57 7.02
C THR A 6 21.51 0.53 7.52
N ASP A 7 20.98 1.64 8.05
CA ASP A 7 19.59 1.73 8.48
C ASP A 7 18.63 1.59 7.29
N ARG A 8 18.93 2.28 6.17
CA ARG A 8 18.15 2.19 4.93
C ARG A 8 18.06 0.74 4.42
N ARG A 9 19.19 0.03 4.35
CA ARG A 9 19.21 -1.38 3.93
C ARG A 9 18.37 -2.25 4.87
N ARG A 10 18.53 -2.09 6.19
CA ARG A 10 17.74 -2.86 7.17
C ARG A 10 16.24 -2.64 7.01
N TRP A 11 15.81 -1.41 6.73
CA TRP A 11 14.42 -1.08 6.48
C TRP A 11 13.90 -1.62 5.15
N GLN A 12 14.70 -1.56 4.09
CA GLN A 12 14.37 -2.18 2.81
C GLN A 12 14.19 -3.69 2.94
N TYR A 13 15.08 -4.37 3.66
CA TYR A 13 14.94 -5.81 3.92
C TYR A 13 13.67 -6.13 4.72
N ALA A 14 13.33 -5.33 5.73
CA ALA A 14 12.09 -5.51 6.48
C ALA A 14 10.85 -5.35 5.57
N ALA A 15 10.83 -4.29 4.75
CA ALA A 15 9.75 -4.04 3.80
C ALA A 15 9.62 -5.16 2.76
N ILE A 16 10.73 -5.62 2.16
CA ILE A 16 10.72 -6.74 1.20
C ILE A 16 10.21 -8.03 1.85
N ASN A 17 10.59 -8.29 3.10
CA ASN A 17 10.11 -9.47 3.81
C ASN A 17 8.60 -9.43 4.11
N VAL A 18 8.07 -8.26 4.49
CA VAL A 18 6.62 -8.10 4.62
C VAL A 18 5.95 -8.23 3.25
N LEU A 19 6.52 -7.61 2.21
CA LEU A 19 5.99 -7.67 0.85
C LEU A 19 5.86 -9.12 0.38
N SER A 20 6.92 -9.93 0.53
CA SER A 20 6.89 -11.34 0.11
C SER A 20 5.81 -12.15 0.82
N THR A 21 5.48 -11.79 2.07
CA THR A 21 4.46 -12.48 2.88
C THR A 21 3.06 -12.08 2.44
N ILE A 22 2.82 -10.79 2.20
CA ILE A 22 1.48 -10.31 1.81
C ILE A 22 1.15 -10.67 0.35
N THR A 23 2.16 -10.89 -0.51
CA THR A 23 1.95 -11.25 -1.93
C THR A 23 1.81 -12.75 -2.20
N GLU A 24 1.68 -13.59 -1.17
CA GLU A 24 1.32 -15.01 -1.35
C GLU A 24 -0.17 -15.20 -1.71
N ALA A 25 -0.96 -14.13 -1.68
CA ALA A 25 -2.38 -14.14 -2.01
C ALA A 25 -2.64 -14.15 -3.53
N ASP A 26 -3.64 -14.91 -3.96
CA ASP A 26 -4.14 -14.91 -5.33
C ASP A 26 -5.15 -13.77 -5.53
N LEU A 27 -4.63 -12.54 -5.64
CA LEU A 27 -5.41 -11.32 -5.81
C LEU A 27 -4.99 -10.58 -7.08
N SER A 28 -5.89 -9.74 -7.60
CA SER A 28 -5.57 -8.83 -8.71
C SER A 28 -4.27 -8.07 -8.42
N PRO A 29 -3.30 -8.06 -9.35
CA PRO A 29 -1.99 -7.49 -9.08
C PRO A 29 -2.10 -5.98 -8.84
N ILE A 30 -1.35 -5.48 -7.86
CA ILE A 30 -1.17 -4.05 -7.61
C ILE A 30 0.32 -3.69 -7.59
N THR A 31 0.62 -2.42 -7.79
CA THR A 31 1.99 -1.91 -7.75
C THR A 31 2.38 -1.63 -6.32
N TRP A 32 3.44 -2.28 -5.84
CA TRP A 32 4.01 -2.05 -4.51
C TRP A 32 5.27 -1.21 -4.59
N ARG A 33 5.36 -0.18 -3.76
CA ARG A 33 6.55 0.68 -3.62
C ARG A 33 7.11 0.56 -2.21
N VAL A 34 8.41 0.27 -2.12
CA VAL A 34 9.17 0.32 -0.87
C VAL A 34 9.67 1.74 -0.65
N ALA A 35 9.14 2.43 0.36
CA ALA A 35 9.63 3.75 0.75
C ALA A 35 10.88 3.63 1.65
N THR A 36 11.56 4.76 1.89
CA THR A 36 12.85 4.81 2.57
C THR A 36 12.84 4.44 4.05
N THR A 37 11.67 4.33 4.71
CA THR A 37 11.53 4.18 6.17
C THR A 37 10.69 2.97 6.59
N ALA A 38 10.91 1.80 5.98
CA ALA A 38 10.14 0.59 6.25
C ALA A 38 8.64 0.80 6.00
N GLN A 39 8.31 1.43 4.87
CA GLN A 39 6.94 1.60 4.42
C GLN A 39 6.75 0.86 3.10
N LEU A 40 5.59 0.23 2.96
CA LEU A 40 5.09 -0.35 1.72
C LEU A 40 3.83 0.40 1.33
N GLN A 41 3.80 0.91 0.10
CA GLN A 41 2.63 1.56 -0.46
C GLN A 41 2.14 0.76 -1.67
N GLY A 42 0.90 0.29 -1.60
CA GLY A 42 0.20 -0.40 -2.67
C GLY A 42 -0.73 0.54 -3.42
N GLU A 43 -0.62 0.54 -4.74
CA GLU A 43 -1.48 1.31 -5.66
C GLU A 43 -2.01 0.37 -6.75
N PRO A 44 -3.31 0.40 -7.07
CA PRO A 44 -3.86 -0.44 -8.11
C PRO A 44 -3.24 -0.04 -9.48
N PRO A 45 -3.15 -0.98 -10.42
CA PRO A 45 -2.54 -0.74 -11.71
C PRO A 45 -3.41 0.19 -12.57
N SER A 46 -2.98 0.47 -13.81
CA SER A 46 -3.84 1.13 -14.80
C SER A 46 -5.10 0.30 -15.08
N GLY A 47 -6.22 0.96 -15.34
CA GLY A 47 -7.50 0.33 -15.65
C GLY A 47 -8.66 1.30 -15.44
N THR A 48 -9.88 0.80 -15.60
CA THR A 48 -11.08 1.58 -15.28
C THR A 48 -11.15 1.85 -13.77
N ARG A 49 -11.92 2.86 -13.35
CA ARG A 49 -12.12 3.14 -11.93
C ARG A 49 -12.70 1.94 -11.16
N PRO A 50 -13.75 1.24 -11.64
CA PRO A 50 -14.29 0.08 -10.93
C PRO A 50 -13.27 -1.04 -10.75
N GLU A 51 -12.45 -1.33 -11.77
CA GLU A 51 -11.39 -2.34 -11.69
C GLU A 51 -10.33 -1.97 -10.64
N ARG A 52 -9.87 -0.71 -10.66
CA ARG A 52 -8.88 -0.21 -9.71
C ARG A 52 -9.40 -0.23 -8.28
N LEU A 53 -10.65 0.20 -8.05
CA LEU A 53 -11.26 0.19 -6.73
C LEU A 53 -11.51 -1.24 -6.25
N ALA A 54 -11.98 -2.15 -7.11
CA ALA A 54 -12.19 -3.55 -6.76
C ALA A 54 -10.87 -4.23 -6.36
N ALA A 55 -9.79 -3.99 -7.10
CA ALA A 55 -8.46 -4.49 -6.74
C ALA A 55 -8.01 -3.94 -5.39
N LEU A 56 -8.15 -2.62 -5.18
CA LEU A 56 -7.77 -1.98 -3.91
C LEU A 56 -8.56 -2.54 -2.72
N THR A 57 -9.88 -2.69 -2.85
CA THR A 57 -10.75 -3.23 -1.81
C THR A 57 -10.41 -4.68 -1.49
N ALA A 58 -10.17 -5.53 -2.50
CA ALA A 58 -9.78 -6.92 -2.27
C ALA A 58 -8.46 -7.03 -1.48
N TRP A 59 -7.49 -6.16 -1.79
CA TRP A 59 -6.25 -6.06 -1.02
C TRP A 59 -6.48 -5.50 0.39
N ALA A 60 -7.37 -4.52 0.55
CA ALA A 60 -7.70 -3.98 1.85
C ALA A 60 -8.33 -5.03 2.75
N ASP A 61 -9.28 -5.81 2.25
CA ASP A 61 -9.93 -6.90 2.98
C ASP A 61 -8.92 -7.98 3.38
N HIS A 62 -8.07 -8.42 2.44
CA HIS A 62 -7.01 -9.38 2.72
C HIS A 62 -6.04 -8.91 3.80
N LEU A 63 -5.76 -7.61 3.83
CA LEU A 63 -4.84 -6.99 4.79
C LEU A 63 -5.53 -6.48 6.07
N GLY A 64 -6.86 -6.62 6.20
CA GLY A 64 -7.61 -6.02 7.30
C GLY A 64 -7.38 -4.51 7.42
N ILE A 65 -7.31 -3.81 6.28
CA ILE A 65 -7.17 -2.37 6.19
C ILE A 65 -8.54 -1.76 6.00
N GLU A 66 -8.92 -0.83 6.87
CA GLU A 66 -10.08 0.03 6.63
C GLU A 66 -9.71 1.15 5.64
N LEU A 67 -10.40 1.19 4.50
CA LEU A 67 -10.22 2.26 3.52
C LEU A 67 -11.13 3.44 3.85
N THR A 68 -10.54 4.61 4.00
CA THR A 68 -11.29 5.87 4.11
C THR A 68 -11.31 6.56 2.75
N ALA A 69 -12.50 6.93 2.28
CA ALA A 69 -12.67 7.80 1.12
C ALA A 69 -12.65 9.26 1.58
N ARG A 70 -11.80 10.07 0.95
CA ARG A 70 -11.69 11.50 1.18
C ARG A 70 -11.90 12.25 -0.14
N PRO A 71 -13.01 12.98 -0.30
CA PRO A 71 -13.15 13.89 -1.42
C PRO A 71 -12.14 15.04 -1.29
N ASP A 72 -11.53 15.42 -2.40
CA ASP A 72 -10.60 16.55 -2.52
C ASP A 72 -11.32 17.78 -3.10
N SER A 73 -10.74 18.97 -2.97
CA SER A 73 -11.34 20.22 -3.44
C SER A 73 -11.60 20.24 -4.95
N ASP A 74 -10.82 19.46 -5.69
CA ASP A 74 -10.79 19.47 -7.14
C ASP A 74 -11.81 18.48 -7.75
N GLY A 75 -12.60 17.79 -6.91
CA GLY A 75 -13.59 16.81 -7.32
C GLY A 75 -13.08 15.37 -7.32
N GLU A 76 -11.78 15.14 -7.18
CA GLU A 76 -11.21 13.79 -7.02
C GLU A 76 -11.56 13.16 -5.67
N VAL A 77 -11.57 11.84 -5.63
CA VAL A 77 -11.69 11.06 -4.40
C VAL A 77 -10.40 10.29 -4.18
N THR A 78 -9.82 10.47 -2.99
CA THR A 78 -8.70 9.68 -2.51
C THR A 78 -9.20 8.58 -1.58
N TYR A 79 -8.91 7.33 -1.91
CA TYR A 79 -9.07 6.19 -1.02
C TYR A 79 -7.72 5.89 -0.38
N HIS A 80 -7.69 5.85 0.95
CA HIS A 80 -6.47 5.55 1.69
C HIS A 80 -6.78 4.74 2.94
N GLY A 81 -5.91 3.78 3.24
CA GLY A 81 -5.93 3.03 4.48
C GLY A 81 -4.53 2.50 4.80
N ARG A 82 -4.29 2.14 6.06
CA ARG A 82 -3.00 1.56 6.47
C ARG A 82 -3.15 0.54 7.59
N THR A 83 -2.18 -0.34 7.68
CA THR A 83 -1.98 -1.28 8.77
C THR A 83 -0.49 -1.39 9.09
N GLU A 84 -0.15 -2.05 10.19
CA GLU A 84 1.23 -2.40 10.52
C GLU A 84 1.45 -3.90 10.36
N ARG A 85 2.65 -4.27 9.92
CA ARG A 85 3.11 -5.65 9.83
C ARG A 85 4.49 -5.77 10.43
N THR A 86 4.75 -6.89 11.10
CA THR A 86 6.07 -7.16 11.68
C THR A 86 6.87 -8.03 10.73
N ALA A 87 8.03 -7.53 10.30
CA ALA A 87 8.99 -8.32 9.54
C ALA A 87 9.66 -9.39 10.44
N LYS A 88 10.26 -10.42 9.82
CA LYS A 88 10.98 -11.52 10.50
C LYS A 88 12.08 -11.04 11.45
N ASN A 89 12.64 -9.85 11.22
CA ASN A 89 13.65 -9.24 12.09
C ASN A 89 13.05 -8.42 13.26
N GLY A 90 11.73 -8.51 13.49
CA GLY A 90 11.01 -7.81 14.55
C GLY A 90 10.72 -6.34 14.28
N LYS A 91 11.04 -5.81 13.09
CA LYS A 91 10.74 -4.41 12.74
C LYS A 91 9.29 -4.26 12.29
N SER A 92 8.62 -3.22 12.79
CA SER A 92 7.31 -2.80 12.25
C SER A 92 7.52 -2.15 10.88
N VAL A 93 6.64 -2.50 9.94
CA VAL A 93 6.55 -1.99 8.59
C VAL A 93 5.14 -1.44 8.42
N THR A 94 5.02 -0.18 8.03
CA THR A 94 3.72 0.39 7.69
C THR A 94 3.34 -0.07 6.30
N VAL A 95 2.17 -0.68 6.15
CA VAL A 95 1.60 -1.04 4.85
C VAL A 95 0.42 -0.11 4.61
N SER A 96 0.49 0.69 3.55
CA SER A 96 -0.59 1.57 3.12
C SER A 96 -1.11 1.17 1.75
N LEU A 97 -2.39 1.43 1.54
CA LEU A 97 -3.07 1.33 0.26
C LEU A 97 -3.55 2.72 -0.15
N TYR A 98 -3.39 3.04 -1.42
CA TYR A 98 -3.70 4.36 -1.96
C TYR A 98 -4.31 4.27 -3.36
N LEU A 99 -5.37 5.03 -3.60
CA LEU A 99 -5.92 5.29 -4.93
C LEU A 99 -6.46 6.72 -4.98
N ARG A 100 -6.06 7.46 -6.01
CA ARG A 100 -6.68 8.73 -6.39
C ARG A 100 -7.45 8.51 -7.68
N SER A 101 -8.73 8.90 -7.71
CA SER A 101 -9.60 8.69 -8.86
C SER A 101 -10.60 9.82 -9.00
N TRP A 102 -10.92 10.19 -10.23
CA TRP A 102 -12.05 11.06 -10.53
C TRP A 102 -13.38 10.30 -10.35
N PRO A 103 -14.48 10.96 -9.93
CA PRO A 103 -15.78 10.32 -9.78
C PRO A 103 -16.34 9.81 -11.12
N ASP A 104 -16.02 10.53 -12.20
CA ASP A 104 -16.64 10.38 -13.53
C ASP A 104 -15.84 9.50 -14.50
N GLU A 105 -14.68 8.98 -14.08
CA GLU A 105 -13.92 8.00 -14.87
C GLU A 105 -14.74 6.70 -14.95
N SER A 106 -15.37 6.48 -16.10
CA SER A 106 -16.12 5.26 -16.46
C SER A 106 -15.39 4.46 -17.52
#